data_AF-A0A3D5V960-F1
#
_entry.id   AF-A0A3D5V960-F1
#
_cell.length_a   1.000
_cell.length_b   1.000
_cell.length_c   1.000
_cell.angle_alpha   90.00
_cell.angle_beta   90.00
_cell.angle_gamma   90.00
#
_symmetry.space_group_name_H-M   'P 1'
#
loop_
_entity.id
_entity.type
_entity.pdbx_description
1 polymer ?
#
loop_
_entity_poly.entity_id
_entity_poly.type
_entity_poly.pdbx_seq_one_letter_code
_entity_poly.pdbx_strand_id
1 'polypeptide(L)'
;MLKTYLQDIAKKYLQGDAREETYYEVLSSLIQDYAKQNQQDIEITTLPKQTEAGNPEFRIWDGKAHVIGYIEAKKPSTENLDRIETSRQLQRYLSTFPNVILTNFHEFRLYRDGNLIERTSIARFFTLKELKQVPTVEKQQEFLKLLDRFLSF
;
A
#
# COMPACT_ATOMS: atom_id res chain seq x y z
N MET A 1 -9.22 -7.10 10.68
CA MET A 1 -8.41 -6.17 9.86
C MET A 1 -8.50 -6.51 8.37
N LEU A 2 -7.76 -7.50 7.83
CA LEU A 2 -7.71 -7.76 6.38
C LEU A 2 -9.05 -8.13 5.72
N LYS A 3 -9.90 -8.90 6.42
CA LYS A 3 -11.24 -9.21 5.90
C LYS A 3 -12.07 -7.94 5.69
N THR A 4 -12.08 -7.06 6.68
CA THR A 4 -12.76 -5.75 6.62
C THR A 4 -12.16 -4.87 5.52
N TYR A 5 -10.83 -4.80 5.45
CA TYR A 5 -10.13 -4.10 4.38
C TYR A 5 -10.58 -4.54 2.98
N LEU A 6 -10.61 -5.85 2.71
CA LEU A 6 -11.06 -6.36 1.41
C LEU A 6 -12.55 -6.10 1.15
N GLN A 7 -13.39 -6.12 2.20
CA GLN A 7 -14.81 -5.74 2.09
C GLN A 7 -14.97 -4.26 1.69
N ASP A 8 -14.17 -3.37 2.27
CA ASP A 8 -14.23 -1.93 1.98
C ASP A 8 -13.69 -1.60 0.58
N ILE A 9 -12.60 -2.25 0.16
CA ILE A 9 -12.12 -2.19 -1.23
C ILE A 9 -13.21 -2.67 -2.19
N ALA A 10 -13.84 -3.81 -1.90
CA ALA A 10 -14.90 -4.36 -2.74
C ALA A 10 -16.11 -3.43 -2.85
N LYS A 11 -16.57 -2.88 -1.72
CA LYS A 11 -17.69 -1.92 -1.67
C LYS A 11 -17.42 -0.69 -2.54
N LYS A 12 -16.25 -0.06 -2.38
CA LYS A 12 -15.84 1.12 -3.17
C LYS A 12 -15.71 0.80 -4.66
N TYR A 13 -15.15 -0.36 -5.00
CA TYR A 13 -15.03 -0.78 -6.40
C TYR A 13 -16.37 -1.07 -7.07
N LEU A 14 -17.27 -1.78 -6.39
CA LEU A 14 -18.58 -2.15 -6.93
C LEU A 14 -19.51 -0.95 -7.11
N GLN A 15 -19.29 0.14 -6.39
CA GLN A 15 -20.00 1.41 -6.60
C GLN A 15 -19.72 2.01 -8.00
N GLY A 16 -18.53 1.75 -8.56
CA GLY A 16 -18.21 2.04 -9.97
C GLY A 16 -17.77 3.47 -10.30
N ASP A 17 -17.80 4.40 -9.34
CA ASP A 17 -17.39 5.80 -9.48
C ASP A 17 -16.06 6.14 -8.78
N ALA A 18 -15.42 5.13 -8.17
CA ALA A 18 -14.20 5.30 -7.38
C ALA A 18 -12.98 5.70 -8.25
N ARG A 19 -12.23 6.69 -7.76
CA ARG A 19 -10.89 7.02 -8.24
C ARG A 19 -9.84 6.33 -7.35
N GLU A 20 -8.57 6.52 -7.66
CA GLU A 20 -7.48 5.91 -6.90
C GLU A 20 -7.49 6.38 -5.43
N GLU A 21 -7.73 7.68 -5.24
CA GLU A 21 -7.78 8.36 -3.95
C GLU A 21 -8.93 7.87 -3.07
N THR A 22 -10.00 7.36 -3.68
CA THR A 22 -11.16 6.81 -2.96
C THR A 22 -10.75 5.65 -2.04
N TYR A 23 -9.67 4.94 -2.36
CA TYR A 23 -9.17 3.79 -1.61
C TYR A 23 -8.13 4.18 -0.55
N TYR A 24 -7.65 5.43 -0.52
CA TYR A 24 -6.55 5.81 0.37
C TYR A 24 -6.91 5.71 1.84
N GLU A 25 -8.11 6.15 2.19
CA GLU A 25 -8.65 5.98 3.54
C GLU A 25 -8.62 4.51 3.99
N VAL A 26 -8.98 3.58 3.09
CA VAL A 26 -9.02 2.14 3.38
C VAL A 26 -7.61 1.60 3.66
N LEU A 27 -6.62 2.02 2.88
CA LEU A 27 -5.22 1.64 3.11
C LEU A 27 -4.65 2.30 4.37
N SER A 28 -4.94 3.57 4.62
CA SER A 28 -4.54 4.27 5.85
C SER A 28 -5.10 3.56 7.09
N SER A 29 -6.39 3.22 7.09
CA SER A 29 -7.00 2.49 8.20
C SER A 29 -6.37 1.11 8.40
N LEU A 30 -6.06 0.37 7.33
CA LEU A 30 -5.36 -0.92 7.44
C LEU A 30 -4.00 -0.77 8.16
N ILE A 31 -3.20 0.22 7.77
CA ILE A 31 -1.87 0.44 8.34
C ILE A 31 -1.97 0.95 9.79
N GLN A 32 -2.90 1.87 10.07
CA GLN A 32 -3.16 2.37 11.43
C GLN A 32 -3.65 1.27 12.37
N ASP A 33 -4.59 0.43 11.93
CA ASP A 33 -5.10 -0.69 12.70
C ASP A 33 -3.98 -1.69 13.03
N TYR A 34 -3.08 -1.93 12.07
CA TYR A 34 -1.92 -2.79 12.27
C TYR A 34 -0.93 -2.20 13.28
N ALA A 35 -0.56 -0.94 13.12
CA ALA A 35 0.36 -0.26 14.03
C ALA A 35 -0.19 -0.22 15.46
N LYS A 36 -1.49 0.09 15.61
CA LYS A 36 -2.18 0.08 16.91
C LYS A 36 -2.14 -1.28 17.59
N GLN A 37 -2.37 -2.37 16.84
CA GLN A 37 -2.29 -3.74 17.37
C GLN A 37 -0.87 -4.09 17.85
N ASN A 38 0.15 -3.53 17.21
CA ASN A 38 1.56 -3.75 17.56
C ASN A 38 2.14 -2.66 18.46
N GLN A 39 1.30 -1.78 19.02
CA GLN A 39 1.72 -0.68 19.92
C GLN A 39 2.79 0.24 19.30
N GLN A 40 2.73 0.42 17.98
CA GLN A 40 3.55 1.36 17.24
C GLN A 40 2.77 2.66 17.06
N ASP A 41 3.41 3.78 17.38
CA ASP A 41 2.88 5.10 17.10
C ASP A 41 3.29 5.51 15.67
N ILE A 42 2.30 5.85 14.84
CA ILE A 42 2.55 6.29 13.48
C ILE A 42 1.62 7.42 13.09
N GLU A 43 2.09 8.29 12.20
CA GLU A 43 1.25 9.26 11.51
C GLU A 43 1.29 8.99 10.01
N ILE A 44 0.12 9.07 9.36
CA ILE A 44 -0.01 8.85 7.91
C ILE A 44 -0.43 10.17 7.27
N THR A 45 0.41 10.70 6.39
CA THR A 45 0.05 11.81 5.51
C THR A 45 -0.29 11.26 4.13
N THR A 46 -1.56 11.32 3.73
CA THR A 46 -1.98 11.07 2.34
C THR A 46 -1.77 12.31 1.50
N LEU A 47 -1.38 12.13 0.23
CA LEU A 47 -1.08 13.21 -0.71
C LEU A 47 -0.18 14.30 -0.10
N PRO A 48 0.99 13.92 0.45
CA PRO A 48 1.90 14.85 1.10
C PRO A 48 2.35 15.98 0.15
N LYS A 49 2.79 17.09 0.75
CA LYS A 49 3.45 18.17 0.01
C LYS A 49 4.63 17.64 -0.81
N GLN A 50 4.94 18.37 -1.87
CA GLN A 50 5.98 18.01 -2.81
C GLN A 50 7.32 17.74 -2.15
N THR A 51 7.95 16.64 -2.55
CA THR A 51 9.33 16.27 -2.18
C THR A 51 10.27 16.47 -3.36
N GLU A 52 11.57 16.39 -3.11
CA GLU A 52 12.60 16.39 -4.14
C GLU A 52 12.42 15.26 -5.16
N ALA A 53 11.91 14.10 -4.72
CA ALA A 53 11.65 12.97 -5.61
C ALA A 53 10.27 13.01 -6.29
N GLY A 54 9.39 13.94 -5.93
CA GLY A 54 7.99 14.01 -6.37
C GLY A 54 6.98 13.81 -5.24
N ASN A 55 5.79 13.33 -5.56
CA ASN A 55 4.67 13.25 -4.62
C ASN A 55 4.19 11.80 -4.55
N PRO A 56 4.75 10.97 -3.65
CA PRO A 56 4.19 9.65 -3.40
C PRO A 56 2.78 9.79 -2.82
N GLU A 57 1.90 8.80 -3.00
CA GLU A 57 0.53 8.89 -2.48
C GLU A 57 0.47 8.93 -0.94
N PHE A 58 1.44 8.31 -0.26
CA PHE A 58 1.52 8.31 1.20
C PHE A 58 2.93 8.59 1.71
N ARG A 59 2.99 9.23 2.87
CA ARG A 59 4.17 9.34 3.73
C ARG A 59 3.82 8.88 5.14
N ILE A 60 4.65 8.00 5.69
CA ILE A 60 4.44 7.38 7.00
C ILE A 60 5.53 7.87 7.94
N TRP A 61 5.13 8.31 9.12
CA TRP A 61 6.00 8.84 10.17
C TRP A 61 5.93 7.98 11.43
N ASP A 62 6.96 8.04 12.26
CA ASP A 62 7.08 7.33 13.55
C ASP A 62 6.30 7.96 14.72
N GLY A 63 5.33 8.84 14.43
CA GLY A 63 4.65 9.65 15.45
C GLY A 63 5.48 10.80 16.01
N LYS A 64 6.70 11.02 15.51
CA LYS A 64 7.58 12.11 15.94
C LYS A 64 8.01 12.96 14.74
N ALA A 65 9.24 12.75 14.27
CA ALA A 65 9.86 13.57 13.23
C ALA A 65 10.56 12.72 12.17
N HIS A 66 10.57 11.40 12.31
CA HIS A 66 11.23 10.51 11.36
C HIS A 66 10.23 9.96 10.36
N VAL A 67 10.59 10.01 9.08
CA VAL A 67 9.81 9.35 8.02
C VAL A 67 10.22 7.89 7.99
N ILE A 68 9.30 7.00 8.35
CA ILE A 68 9.47 5.55 8.24
C ILE A 68 9.60 5.16 6.76
N GLY A 69 8.73 5.72 5.90
CA GLY A 69 8.74 5.37 4.49
C GLY A 69 7.59 5.98 3.71
N TYR A 70 7.51 5.58 2.46
CA TYR A 70 6.55 6.08 1.48
C TYR A 70 5.77 4.95 0.84
N ILE A 71 4.55 5.24 0.40
CA ILE A 71 3.74 4.26 -0.34
C ILE A 71 3.30 4.91 -1.65
N GLU A 72 3.61 4.21 -2.74
CA GLU A 72 3.06 4.46 -4.06
C GLU A 72 1.89 3.49 -4.27
N ALA A 73 0.69 4.03 -4.43
CA ALA A 73 -0.52 3.26 -4.62
C ALA A 73 -1.05 3.43 -6.05
N LYS A 74 -1.46 2.34 -6.67
CA LYS A 74 -2.16 2.33 -7.96
C LYS A 74 -3.57 1.82 -7.80
N LYS A 75 -4.46 2.17 -8.72
CA LYS A 75 -5.86 1.67 -8.73
C LYS A 75 -5.92 0.15 -8.50
N PRO A 76 -6.93 -0.36 -7.77
CA PRO A 76 -7.12 -1.80 -7.59
C PRO A 76 -7.19 -2.61 -8.89
N SER A 77 -7.64 -1.99 -9.99
CA SER A 77 -7.69 -2.61 -11.32
C SER A 77 -6.35 -2.67 -12.06
N THR A 78 -5.27 -2.17 -11.48
CA THR A 78 -3.93 -2.22 -12.08
C THR A 78 -3.38 -3.64 -11.99
N GLU A 79 -3.49 -4.41 -13.07
CA GLU A 79 -3.15 -5.85 -13.07
C GLU A 79 -1.65 -6.14 -13.06
N ASN A 80 -0.82 -5.26 -13.62
CA ASN A 80 0.60 -5.51 -13.80
C ASN A 80 1.45 -4.42 -13.12
N LEU A 81 1.86 -4.70 -11.89
CA LEU A 81 2.81 -3.85 -11.16
C LEU A 81 4.24 -3.93 -11.68
N ASP A 82 4.62 -4.96 -12.45
CA ASP A 82 5.97 -5.05 -13.06
C ASP A 82 6.18 -3.92 -14.07
N ARG A 83 5.14 -3.54 -14.83
CA ARG A 83 5.20 -2.36 -15.70
C ARG A 83 5.38 -1.07 -14.91
N ILE A 84 4.72 -0.96 -13.76
CA ILE A 84 4.84 0.21 -12.89
C ILE A 84 6.25 0.29 -12.28
N GLU A 85 6.83 -0.85 -11.91
CA GLU A 85 8.21 -0.97 -11.41
C GLU A 85 9.23 -0.36 -12.35
N THR A 86 9.05 -0.54 -13.67
CA THR A 86 9.93 0.05 -14.69
C THR A 86 9.63 1.52 -15.03
N SER A 87 8.59 2.11 -14.45
CA SER A 87 8.21 3.49 -14.76
C SER A 87 9.26 4.49 -14.24
N ARG A 88 9.46 5.60 -14.97
CA ARG A 88 10.37 6.68 -14.55
C ARG A 88 10.02 7.26 -13.18
N GLN A 89 8.73 7.32 -12.85
CA GLN A 89 8.25 7.81 -11.57
C GLN A 89 8.73 6.90 -10.43
N LEU A 90 8.44 5.59 -10.52
CA LEU A 90 8.80 4.67 -9.46
C LEU A 90 10.32 4.48 -9.36
N GLN A 91 11.04 4.40 -10.48
CA GLN A 91 12.50 4.36 -10.47
C GLN A 91 13.12 5.56 -9.75
N ARG A 92 12.55 6.76 -9.93
CA ARG A 92 12.98 7.95 -9.19
C ARG A 92 12.72 7.80 -7.69
N TYR A 93 11.54 7.36 -7.29
CA TYR A 93 11.26 7.10 -5.87
C TYR A 93 12.18 6.05 -5.26
N LEU A 94 12.42 4.93 -5.94
CA LEU A 94 13.32 3.88 -5.48
C LEU A 94 14.78 4.34 -5.36
N SER A 95 15.19 5.33 -6.16
CA SER A 95 16.53 5.92 -6.08
C SER A 95 16.70 6.98 -4.98
N THR A 96 15.60 7.55 -4.48
CA THR A 96 15.64 8.67 -3.50
C THR A 96 15.13 8.27 -2.12
N PHE A 97 14.10 7.43 -2.05
CA PHE A 97 13.49 7.02 -0.80
C PHE A 97 14.03 5.65 -0.37
N PRO A 98 14.54 5.54 0.86
CA PRO A 98 15.19 4.32 1.31
C PRO A 98 14.21 3.21 1.68
N ASN A 99 12.92 3.51 1.87
CA ASN A 99 11.91 2.53 2.28
C ASN A 99 10.57 2.84 1.59
N VAL A 100 10.17 2.00 0.63
CA VAL A 100 9.03 2.25 -0.27
C VAL A 100 8.16 1.01 -0.40
N ILE A 101 6.83 1.18 -0.29
CA ILE A 101 5.87 0.16 -0.73
C ILE A 101 5.26 0.58 -2.07
N LEU A 102 5.22 -0.34 -3.04
CA LEU A 102 4.33 -0.24 -4.20
C LEU A 102 3.13 -1.17 -3.97
N THR A 103 1.92 -0.67 -4.22
CA THR A 103 0.70 -1.50 -4.12
C THR A 103 -0.37 -1.15 -5.14
N ASN A 104 -1.20 -2.12 -5.45
CA ASN A 104 -2.50 -1.96 -6.11
C ASN A 104 -3.66 -2.39 -5.17
N PHE A 105 -3.49 -2.22 -3.85
CA PHE A 105 -4.44 -2.59 -2.80
C PHE A 105 -4.68 -4.09 -2.60
N HIS A 106 -3.98 -4.95 -3.33
CA HIS A 106 -4.05 -6.40 -3.10
C HIS A 106 -2.69 -7.08 -3.25
N GLU A 107 -1.82 -6.57 -4.12
CA GLU A 107 -0.41 -6.90 -4.16
C GLU A 107 0.41 -5.80 -3.47
N PHE A 108 1.40 -6.19 -2.67
CA PHE A 108 2.30 -5.30 -1.94
C PHE A 108 3.74 -5.72 -2.22
N ARG A 109 4.58 -4.74 -2.58
CA ARG A 109 6.02 -4.91 -2.80
C ARG A 109 6.77 -3.91 -1.95
N LEU A 110 7.60 -4.41 -1.04
CA LEU A 110 8.48 -3.60 -0.21
C LEU A 110 9.86 -3.52 -0.84
N TYR A 111 10.34 -2.29 -1.03
CA TYR A 111 11.69 -1.99 -1.48
C TYR A 111 12.46 -1.28 -0.37
N ARG A 112 13.74 -1.65 -0.22
CA ARG A 112 14.71 -0.91 0.60
C ARG A 112 15.93 -0.54 -0.21
N ASP A 113 16.31 0.74 -0.16
CA ASP A 113 17.44 1.30 -0.91
C ASP A 113 17.39 0.89 -2.39
N GLY A 114 16.18 0.95 -2.97
CA GLY A 114 15.90 0.59 -4.36
C GLY A 114 15.81 -0.92 -4.66
N ASN A 115 16.08 -1.80 -3.71
CA ASN A 115 16.05 -3.25 -3.90
C ASN A 115 14.74 -3.87 -3.38
N LEU A 116 14.13 -4.78 -4.15
CA LEU A 116 12.95 -5.52 -3.71
C LEU A 116 13.30 -6.48 -2.56
N ILE A 117 12.65 -6.32 -1.41
CA ILE A 117 12.91 -7.10 -0.20
C ILE A 117 11.83 -8.16 0.03
N GLU A 118 10.56 -7.79 -0.12
CA GLU A 118 9.44 -8.72 0.11
C GLU A 118 8.28 -8.37 -0.82
N ARG A 119 7.58 -9.41 -1.31
CA ARG A 119 6.40 -9.28 -2.18
C ARG A 119 5.34 -10.26 -1.73
N THR A 120 4.11 -9.80 -1.59
CA THR A 120 2.96 -10.67 -1.29
C THR A 120 1.69 -10.16 -1.95
N SER A 121 0.71 -11.06 -2.11
CA SER A 121 -0.63 -10.72 -2.59
C SER A 121 -1.65 -11.26 -1.59
N ILE A 122 -2.43 -10.37 -0.99
CA ILE A 122 -3.40 -10.69 0.07
C ILE A 122 -4.78 -11.10 -0.46
N ALA A 123 -4.98 -10.96 -1.76
CA ALA A 123 -6.21 -11.32 -2.45
C ALA A 123 -5.98 -11.42 -3.95
N ARG A 124 -6.91 -12.08 -4.65
CA ARG A 124 -6.99 -12.07 -6.11
C ARG A 124 -8.04 -11.07 -6.55
N PHE A 125 -7.62 -9.97 -7.19
CA PHE A 125 -8.54 -8.95 -7.67
C PHE A 125 -9.54 -9.47 -8.71
N PHE A 126 -9.19 -10.53 -9.44
CA PHE A 126 -10.08 -11.25 -10.36
C PHE A 126 -11.44 -11.60 -9.73
N THR A 127 -11.46 -12.07 -8.47
CA THR A 127 -12.71 -12.43 -7.77
C THR A 127 -13.65 -11.23 -7.63
N LEU A 128 -13.10 -10.05 -7.35
CA LEU A 128 -13.89 -8.83 -7.28
C LEU A 128 -14.30 -8.31 -8.65
N LYS A 129 -13.38 -8.35 -9.62
CA LYS A 129 -13.59 -7.81 -10.97
C LYS A 129 -14.63 -8.61 -11.76
N GLU A 130 -14.45 -9.92 -11.85
CA GLU A 130 -15.24 -10.81 -12.72
C GLU A 130 -16.43 -11.43 -11.98
N LEU A 131 -16.23 -11.87 -10.73
CA LEU A 131 -17.29 -12.55 -9.96
C LEU A 131 -18.14 -11.58 -9.12
N LYS A 132 -17.75 -10.30 -9.03
CA LYS A 132 -18.40 -9.27 -8.20
C LYS A 132 -18.55 -9.68 -6.73
N GLN A 133 -17.60 -10.48 -6.24
CA GLN A 133 -17.58 -10.99 -4.87
C GLN A 133 -16.40 -10.43 -4.09
N VAL A 134 -16.54 -10.34 -2.77
CA VAL A 134 -15.41 -9.97 -1.90
C VAL A 134 -14.36 -11.08 -1.96
N PRO A 135 -13.09 -10.79 -2.32
CA PRO A 135 -12.04 -11.78 -2.32
C PRO A 135 -11.78 -12.34 -0.92
N THR A 136 -11.40 -13.61 -0.84
CA THR A 136 -10.89 -14.20 0.40
C THR A 136 -9.48 -13.71 0.70
N VAL A 137 -9.16 -13.58 1.99
CA VAL A 137 -7.80 -13.25 2.43
C VAL A 137 -6.86 -14.40 2.06
N GLU A 138 -5.76 -14.05 1.41
CA GLU A 138 -4.64 -14.93 1.10
C GLU A 138 -3.37 -14.38 1.79
N LYS A 139 -2.37 -15.23 2.02
CA LYS A 139 -1.01 -14.84 2.44
C LYS A 139 -0.94 -13.80 3.58
N GLN A 140 -1.83 -13.95 4.57
CA GLN A 140 -1.93 -13.00 5.68
C GLN A 140 -0.60 -12.88 6.42
N GLN A 141 0.07 -14.00 6.71
CA GLN A 141 1.30 -13.97 7.50
C GLN A 141 2.45 -13.29 6.75
N GLU A 142 2.57 -13.51 5.44
CA GLU A 142 3.56 -12.82 4.61
C GLU A 142 3.29 -11.31 4.56
N PHE A 143 2.02 -10.89 4.57
CA PHE A 143 1.65 -9.47 4.63
C PHE A 143 1.97 -8.82 5.96
N LEU A 144 1.66 -9.47 7.09
CA LEU A 144 2.01 -8.92 8.41
C LEU A 144 3.52 -8.78 8.55
N LYS A 145 4.30 -9.79 8.11
CA LYS A 145 5.76 -9.71 8.07
C LYS A 145 6.28 -8.57 7.19
N LEU A 146 5.64 -8.32 6.04
CA LEU A 146 5.99 -7.18 5.18
C LEU A 146 5.75 -5.86 5.90
N LEU A 147 4.60 -5.70 6.59
CA LEU A 147 4.30 -4.51 7.38
C LEU A 147 5.27 -4.33 8.56
N ASP A 148 5.61 -5.41 9.27
CA ASP A 148 6.63 -5.37 10.33
C ASP A 148 7.95 -4.81 9.81
N ARG A 149 8.42 -5.32 8.66
CA ARG A 149 9.65 -4.81 8.04
C ARG A 149 9.51 -3.36 7.62
N PHE A 150 8.37 -2.96 7.07
CA PHE A 150 8.19 -1.59 6.63
C PHE A 150 8.17 -0.60 7.80
N LEU A 151 7.43 -0.92 8.87
CA LEU A 151 7.23 -0.04 10.03
C LEU A 151 8.37 -0.05 11.05
N SER A 152 9.31 -1.00 10.94
CA SER A 152 10.52 -1.08 11.79
C SER A 152 11.76 -0.46 11.13
N PHE A 153 11.61 0.19 9.99
CA PHE A 153 12.69 0.93 9.33
C PHE A 153 13.07 2.16 10.15
#